data_AF-A0A411X539-F1
#
_entry.id   AF-A0A411X539-F1
#
_cell.length_a   1.000
_cell.length_b   1.000
_cell.length_c   1.000
_cell.angle_alpha   90.00
_cell.angle_beta   90.00
_cell.angle_gamma   90.00
#
_symmetry.space_group_name_H-M   'P 1'
#
loop_
_entity.id
_entity.type
_entity.pdbx_description
1 polymer ?
#
loop_
_entity_poly.entity_id
_entity_poly.type
_entity_poly.pdbx_seq_one_letter_code
_entity_poly.pdbx_strand_id
1 'polypeptide(L)'
;MTSSAANDFARPSNWQDFERLSIALLSEIYATRLRRWGSAGQRKNGVDAWAKLADGRVVALRIEGRTERYGQPLTPADVDMALAEAADFPHPADEFILLSAGPGDAGLQAHAAGLSASRQAAGQSSVAVWGWPTIAAHIGQQPKVRGVFYGHEARASGKFKLVLLAAAVLVVAGGAGSLFLGKNAIDASQARPPNAAANVGNIAANLDELTATYQQCQELLGSNTFTFTGELIETCRDPAASQLAALSKKVDRQRSGFDAQVQAELARLLVIFHEDVREAVAVTSVAHAFDNEVVQSMKDGCAAEQANDRNAQAMKQAAIGQAGAKQATVKQAAVKQAGMAAAAAQVRYYYLLKDFIIPEMAAAREILQLHASGAPAPEPMKAAAGRMEQLLTARMAYAPKETRWPLTLSSLKHTAARDSVPGAGQASDAAEEARWRDVLAQSATRSLRGRAKDIDALIACGVLKEDARALAPAN
;
A
#
# COMPACT_ATOMS: atom_id res chain seq x y z
N MET A 1 27.98 20.75 18.79
CA MET A 1 27.68 19.34 18.51
C MET A 1 26.32 19.31 17.83
N THR A 2 26.30 19.09 16.52
CA THR A 2 25.09 19.23 15.68
C THR A 2 24.20 18.00 15.79
N SER A 3 22.97 18.21 16.24
CA SER A 3 21.89 17.22 16.27
C SER A 3 21.58 16.75 14.85
N SER A 4 21.66 15.43 14.61
CA SER A 4 21.25 14.78 13.37
C SER A 4 19.73 14.92 13.21
N ALA A 5 19.30 15.36 12.03
CA ALA A 5 17.88 15.47 11.65
C ALA A 5 17.10 14.19 12.05
N ALA A 6 16.03 14.38 12.81
CA ALA A 6 15.05 13.33 13.04
C ALA A 6 14.42 12.97 11.69
N ASN A 7 14.64 11.73 11.24
CA ASN A 7 13.95 11.21 10.07
C ASN A 7 12.46 11.12 10.41
N ASP A 8 11.64 11.94 9.76
CA ASP A 8 10.21 12.04 10.04
C ASP A 8 9.47 10.89 9.32
N PHE A 9 9.59 9.67 9.86
CA PHE A 9 8.86 8.53 9.34
C PHE A 9 7.37 8.68 9.66
N ALA A 10 6.53 8.60 8.62
CA ALA A 10 5.09 8.60 8.80
C ALA A 10 4.63 7.36 9.59
N ARG A 11 3.80 7.60 10.61
CA ARG A 11 3.13 6.54 11.34
C ARG A 11 2.16 5.80 10.42
N PRO A 12 2.07 4.45 10.49
CA PRO A 12 1.06 3.70 9.74
C PRO A 12 -0.36 4.22 10.02
N SER A 13 -1.24 4.17 9.02
CA SER A 13 -2.61 4.72 9.13
C SER A 13 -3.57 3.79 9.89
N ASN A 14 -3.21 2.53 10.09
CA ASN A 14 -4.02 1.52 10.77
C ASN A 14 -3.15 0.58 11.62
N TRP A 15 -3.80 -0.10 12.57
CA TRP A 15 -3.12 -0.95 13.55
C TRP A 15 -2.51 -2.22 12.93
N GLN A 16 -3.08 -2.74 11.84
CA GLN A 16 -2.56 -3.92 11.17
C GLN A 16 -1.21 -3.64 10.51
N ASP A 17 -1.04 -2.46 9.93
CA ASP A 17 0.21 -2.02 9.31
C ASP A 17 1.27 -1.73 10.37
N PHE A 18 0.86 -1.11 11.48
CA PHE A 18 1.72 -0.88 12.65
C PHE A 18 2.22 -2.17 13.28
N GLU A 19 1.37 -3.19 13.39
CA GLU A 19 1.78 -4.50 13.88
C GLU A 19 2.85 -5.14 13.00
N ARG A 20 2.66 -5.11 11.68
CA ARG A 20 3.62 -5.68 10.72
C ARG A 20 4.96 -4.96 10.77
N LEU A 21 4.94 -3.63 10.84
CA LEU A 21 6.12 -2.79 11.01
C LEU A 21 6.87 -3.14 12.31
N SER A 22 6.14 -3.23 13.42
CA SER A 22 6.68 -3.51 14.74
C SER A 22 7.41 -4.86 14.79
N ILE A 23 6.77 -5.93 14.30
CA ILE A 23 7.37 -7.27 14.29
C ILE A 23 8.62 -7.32 13.42
N ALA A 24 8.57 -6.69 12.25
CA ALA A 24 9.71 -6.63 11.34
C ALA A 24 10.88 -5.82 11.92
N LEU A 25 10.58 -4.68 12.54
CA LEU A 25 11.57 -3.82 13.18
C LEU A 25 12.35 -4.57 14.26
N LEU A 26 11.62 -5.18 15.19
CA LEU A 26 12.24 -5.92 16.28
C LEU A 26 12.97 -7.17 15.77
N SER A 27 12.48 -7.81 14.70
CA SER A 27 13.18 -8.96 14.12
C SER A 27 14.56 -8.59 13.58
N GLU A 28 14.70 -7.39 13.02
CA GLU A 28 16.00 -6.90 12.55
C GLU A 28 16.88 -6.43 13.72
N ILE A 29 16.32 -5.77 14.73
CA ILE A 29 17.07 -5.34 15.93
C ILE A 29 17.70 -6.54 16.65
N TYR A 30 16.95 -7.65 16.77
CA TYR A 30 17.42 -8.87 17.43
C TYR A 30 18.12 -9.86 16.49
N ALA A 31 18.28 -9.51 15.20
CA ALA A 31 18.79 -10.40 14.16
C ALA A 31 18.12 -11.80 14.17
N THR A 32 16.86 -11.86 14.58
CA THR A 32 16.10 -13.10 14.82
C THR A 32 14.65 -12.88 14.44
N ARG A 33 14.03 -13.82 13.74
CA ARG A 33 12.63 -13.69 13.32
C ARG A 33 11.68 -13.80 14.52
N LEU A 34 11.00 -12.70 14.87
CA LEU A 34 9.86 -12.74 15.77
C LEU A 34 8.68 -13.44 15.10
N ARG A 35 8.05 -14.36 15.83
CA ARG A 35 6.90 -15.15 15.41
C ARG A 35 5.66 -14.62 16.12
N ARG A 36 4.58 -14.42 15.37
CA ARG A 36 3.28 -14.07 15.96
C ARG A 36 2.85 -15.15 16.96
N TRP A 37 2.27 -14.71 18.07
CA TRP A 37 1.67 -15.58 19.07
C TRP A 37 0.13 -15.46 18.97
N GLY A 38 -0.52 -16.56 18.60
CA GLY A 38 -1.97 -16.59 18.34
C GLY A 38 -2.36 -16.45 16.86
N SER A 39 -3.66 -16.55 16.59
CA SER A 39 -4.29 -16.43 15.27
C SER A 39 -4.60 -14.97 14.95
N ALA A 40 -4.61 -14.59 13.66
CA ALA A 40 -4.90 -13.22 13.23
C ALA A 40 -6.23 -12.73 13.83
N GLY A 41 -6.17 -11.70 14.68
CA GLY A 41 -7.34 -11.10 15.33
C GLY A 41 -7.68 -11.64 16.74
N GLN A 42 -7.02 -12.70 17.22
CA GLN A 42 -7.19 -13.17 18.61
C GLN A 42 -5.86 -13.17 19.35
N ARG A 43 -5.73 -12.18 20.25
CA ARG A 43 -4.63 -12.09 21.21
C ARG A 43 -4.70 -13.27 22.18
N LYS A 44 -3.59 -13.98 22.35
CA LYS A 44 -3.47 -15.08 23.32
C LYS A 44 -2.42 -14.71 24.36
N ASN A 45 -2.73 -14.87 25.64
CA ASN A 45 -1.76 -14.68 26.74
C ASN A 45 -1.01 -13.34 26.68
N GLY A 46 -1.69 -12.24 26.34
CA GLY A 46 -1.14 -10.89 26.35
C GLY A 46 0.01 -10.58 25.36
N VAL A 47 0.53 -11.58 24.64
CA VAL A 47 1.69 -11.47 23.74
C VAL A 47 1.24 -11.53 22.28
N ASP A 48 1.77 -10.63 21.47
CA ASP A 48 1.44 -10.55 20.04
C ASP A 48 2.52 -11.22 19.17
N ALA A 49 3.79 -11.14 19.59
CA ALA A 49 4.89 -11.84 18.94
C ALA A 49 6.02 -12.15 19.91
N TRP A 50 6.87 -13.11 19.57
CA TRP A 50 8.03 -13.47 20.39
C TRP A 50 9.15 -14.11 19.57
N ALA A 51 10.35 -14.14 20.12
CA ALA A 51 11.49 -14.85 19.55
C ALA A 51 12.35 -15.48 20.65
N LYS A 52 13.01 -16.59 20.32
CA LYS A 52 14.18 -17.08 21.07
C LYS A 52 15.44 -16.68 20.31
N LEU A 53 16.30 -15.90 20.96
CA LEU A 53 17.56 -15.39 20.44
C LEU A 53 18.63 -16.48 20.40
N ALA A 54 19.71 -16.22 19.65
CA ALA A 54 20.83 -17.15 19.51
C ALA A 54 21.56 -17.42 20.85
N ASP A 55 21.56 -16.46 21.77
CA ASP A 55 22.12 -16.58 23.13
C ASP A 55 21.18 -17.31 24.10
N GLY A 56 20.02 -17.77 23.63
CA GLY A 56 19.02 -18.50 24.40
C GLY A 56 17.96 -17.63 25.05
N ARG A 57 18.13 -16.30 25.09
CA ARG A 57 17.14 -15.38 25.66
C ARG A 57 15.85 -15.36 24.86
N VAL A 58 14.73 -15.07 25.51
CA VAL A 58 13.40 -14.94 24.92
C VAL A 58 12.96 -13.48 24.98
N VAL A 59 12.55 -12.94 23.84
CA VAL A 59 11.94 -11.62 23.73
C VAL A 59 10.47 -11.78 23.42
N ALA A 60 9.61 -11.13 24.20
CA ALA A 60 8.16 -11.08 23.98
C ALA A 60 7.71 -9.65 23.68
N LEU A 61 6.75 -9.53 22.77
CA LEU A 61 6.28 -8.28 22.22
C LEU A 61 4.77 -8.12 22.43
N ARG A 62 4.37 -6.94 22.89
CA ARG A 62 2.99 -6.48 22.94
C ARG A 62 2.86 -5.23 22.09
N ILE A 63 1.85 -5.21 21.23
CA ILE A 63 1.55 -4.12 20.31
C ILE A 63 0.18 -3.55 20.69
N GLU A 64 0.17 -2.29 21.10
CA GLU A 64 -1.01 -1.63 21.63
C GLU A 64 -1.75 -0.82 20.55
N GLY A 65 -3.07 -0.67 20.72
CA GLY A 65 -3.91 0.08 19.78
C GLY A 65 -4.58 -0.74 18.68
N ARG A 66 -4.95 -2.01 18.93
CA ARG A 66 -5.76 -2.85 18.02
C ARG A 66 -7.26 -2.44 17.93
N THR A 67 -7.63 -1.27 18.47
CA THR A 67 -9.01 -0.78 18.64
C THR A 67 -9.07 0.74 18.43
N GLU A 68 -10.16 1.40 18.85
CA GLU A 68 -10.38 2.86 18.77
C GLU A 68 -9.27 3.72 19.40
N ARG A 69 -8.39 3.13 20.22
CA ARG A 69 -7.24 3.81 20.85
C ARG A 69 -5.97 3.81 19.99
N TYR A 70 -6.02 3.40 18.71
CA TYR A 70 -4.85 3.45 17.83
C TYR A 70 -4.24 4.85 17.75
N GLY A 71 -2.95 4.97 18.08
CA GLY A 71 -2.23 6.24 18.05
C GLY A 71 -2.45 7.16 19.27
N GLN A 72 -3.17 6.70 20.29
CA GLN A 72 -3.35 7.41 21.57
C GLN A 72 -2.15 7.20 22.51
N PRO A 73 -1.89 8.13 23.46
CA PRO A 73 -0.87 7.95 24.50
C PRO A 73 -1.15 6.74 25.39
N LEU A 74 -0.08 6.08 25.84
CA LEU A 74 -0.14 5.03 26.87
C LEU A 74 -0.13 5.66 28.27
N THR A 75 -0.59 4.89 29.25
CA THR A 75 -0.51 5.21 30.69
C THR A 75 0.26 4.13 31.45
N PRO A 76 0.80 4.40 32.66
CA PRO A 76 1.43 3.36 33.49
C PRO A 76 0.53 2.14 33.72
N ALA A 77 -0.78 2.37 33.90
CA ALA A 77 -1.76 1.29 34.04
C ALA A 77 -1.87 0.41 32.79
N ASP A 78 -1.71 0.97 31.58
CA ASP A 78 -1.68 0.18 30.34
C ASP A 78 -0.45 -0.76 30.32
N VAL A 79 0.69 -0.34 30.90
CA VAL A 79 1.90 -1.17 31.04
C VAL A 79 1.69 -2.31 32.03
N ASP A 80 1.13 -2.00 33.21
CA ASP A 80 0.88 -2.98 34.26
C ASP A 80 -0.12 -4.04 33.80
N MET A 81 -1.18 -3.62 33.10
CA MET A 81 -2.17 -4.53 32.51
C MET A 81 -1.56 -5.41 31.42
N ALA A 82 -0.71 -4.86 30.54
CA ALA A 82 -0.03 -5.64 29.51
C ALA A 82 0.85 -6.74 30.12
N LEU A 83 1.53 -6.46 31.24
CA LEU A 83 2.34 -7.44 31.96
C LEU A 83 1.48 -8.51 32.65
N ALA A 84 0.35 -8.11 33.25
CA ALA A 84 -0.58 -9.05 33.87
C ALA A 84 -1.17 -10.04 32.83
N GLU A 85 -1.56 -9.56 31.65
CA GLU A 85 -2.06 -10.42 30.57
C GLU A 85 -0.98 -11.36 30.01
N ALA A 86 0.29 -10.94 30.04
CA ALA A 86 1.43 -11.71 29.57
C ALA A 86 1.95 -12.73 30.58
N ALA A 87 1.43 -12.75 31.81
CA ALA A 87 1.90 -13.63 32.88
C ALA A 87 1.77 -15.13 32.52
N ASP A 88 0.73 -15.49 31.76
CA ASP A 88 0.46 -16.87 31.34
C ASP A 88 1.16 -17.25 30.03
N PHE A 89 2.10 -16.44 29.54
CA PHE A 89 2.84 -16.75 28.32
C PHE A 89 3.77 -17.96 28.56
N PRO A 90 3.64 -19.07 27.80
CA PRO A 90 4.32 -20.34 28.13
C PRO A 90 5.83 -20.35 27.85
N HIS A 91 6.37 -19.26 27.31
CA HIS A 91 7.81 -19.09 27.11
C HIS A 91 8.30 -17.98 28.04
N PRO A 92 9.04 -18.29 29.12
CA PRO A 92 9.56 -17.27 30.03
C PRO A 92 10.35 -16.24 29.25
N ALA A 93 9.88 -15.00 29.21
CA ALA A 93 10.54 -13.92 28.51
C ALA A 93 11.66 -13.34 29.40
N ASP A 94 12.83 -13.13 28.81
CA ASP A 94 13.91 -12.35 29.43
C ASP A 94 13.69 -10.86 29.21
N GLU A 95 13.02 -10.50 28.13
CA GLU A 95 12.69 -9.11 27.77
C GLU A 95 11.26 -9.01 27.25
N PHE A 96 10.49 -8.08 27.81
CA PHE A 96 9.13 -7.75 27.38
C PHE A 96 9.08 -6.32 26.83
N ILE A 97 8.59 -6.16 25.61
CA ILE A 97 8.54 -4.86 24.93
C ILE A 97 7.10 -4.50 24.59
N LEU A 98 6.66 -3.35 25.08
CA LEU A 98 5.37 -2.74 24.76
C LEU A 98 5.55 -1.64 23.72
N LEU A 99 4.90 -1.80 22.56
CA LEU A 99 4.96 -0.86 21.45
C LEU A 99 3.64 -0.13 21.27
N SER A 100 3.69 1.19 21.06
CA SER A 100 2.53 2.01 20.72
C SER A 100 2.81 2.97 19.57
N ALA A 101 1.80 3.15 18.72
CA ALA A 101 1.80 4.14 17.66
C ALA A 101 1.51 5.57 18.19
N GLY A 102 1.20 5.71 19.48
CA GLY A 102 1.06 6.99 20.16
C GLY A 102 2.40 7.66 20.49
N PRO A 103 2.38 8.87 21.07
CA PRO A 103 3.61 9.54 21.50
C PRO A 103 4.34 8.73 22.59
N GLY A 104 5.66 8.90 22.65
CA GLY A 104 6.45 8.42 23.78
C GLY A 104 6.37 9.42 24.94
N ASP A 105 6.33 8.91 26.17
CA ASP A 105 6.33 9.72 27.39
C ASP A 105 7.52 9.35 28.29
N ALA A 106 8.19 10.36 28.84
CA ALA A 106 9.36 10.16 29.70
C ALA A 106 8.98 9.52 31.04
N GLY A 107 7.78 9.82 31.56
CA GLY A 107 7.23 9.18 32.76
C GLY A 107 7.00 7.68 32.56
N LEU A 108 6.49 7.29 31.40
CA LEU A 108 6.34 5.88 31.02
C LEU A 108 7.67 5.13 30.91
N GLN A 109 8.68 5.75 30.32
CA GLN A 109 10.02 5.15 30.25
C GLN A 109 10.63 4.97 31.64
N ALA A 110 10.44 5.95 32.54
CA ALA A 110 10.88 5.84 33.93
C ALA A 110 10.12 4.74 34.69
N HIS A 111 8.80 4.62 34.49
CA HIS A 111 7.97 3.54 35.05
C HIS A 111 8.47 2.16 34.56
N ALA A 112 8.71 2.01 33.26
CA ALA A 112 9.23 0.77 32.67
C ALA A 112 10.64 0.42 33.20
N ALA A 113 11.50 1.42 33.43
CA ALA A 113 12.82 1.21 34.03
C ALA A 113 12.70 0.74 35.50
N GLY A 114 11.81 1.33 36.28
CA GLY A 114 11.52 0.91 37.66
C GLY A 114 10.97 -0.52 37.72
N LEU A 115 10.04 -0.87 36.82
CA LEU A 115 9.52 -2.23 36.67
C LEU A 115 10.61 -3.22 36.26
N SER A 116 11.50 -2.83 35.34
CA SER A 116 12.63 -3.69 34.93
C SER A 116 13.52 -4.02 36.12
N ALA A 117 13.91 -3.03 36.92
CA ALA A 117 14.78 -3.23 38.07
C ALA A 117 14.17 -4.19 39.10
N SER A 118 12.88 -4.01 39.44
CA SER A 118 12.19 -4.87 40.40
C SER A 118 11.97 -6.29 39.88
N ARG A 119 11.61 -6.44 38.59
CA ARG A 119 11.38 -7.75 37.95
C ARG A 119 12.66 -8.53 37.76
N GLN A 120 13.74 -7.89 37.32
CA GLN A 120 15.04 -8.55 37.16
C GLN A 120 15.60 -9.03 38.50
N ALA A 121 15.41 -8.26 39.59
CA ALA A 121 15.75 -8.70 40.95
C ALA A 121 14.98 -9.97 41.38
N ALA A 122 13.78 -10.18 40.82
CA ALA A 122 12.95 -11.36 41.03
C ALA A 122 13.18 -12.48 39.99
N GLY A 123 14.19 -12.36 39.12
CA GLY A 123 14.45 -13.34 38.06
C GLY A 123 13.42 -13.34 36.92
N GLN A 124 12.69 -12.24 36.75
CA GLN A 124 11.67 -12.03 35.72
C GLN A 124 12.18 -11.11 34.60
N SER A 125 11.36 -10.98 33.54
CA SER A 125 11.69 -10.19 32.35
C SER A 125 11.98 -8.71 32.66
N SER A 126 12.92 -8.12 31.92
CA SER A 126 12.97 -6.66 31.77
C SER A 126 11.75 -6.15 30.99
N VAL A 127 11.48 -4.84 31.09
CA VAL A 127 10.32 -4.17 30.48
C VAL A 127 10.77 -2.91 29.75
N ALA A 128 10.46 -2.81 28.46
CA ALA A 128 10.66 -1.60 27.67
C ALA A 128 9.35 -1.10 27.07
N VAL A 129 9.19 0.22 26.97
CA VAL A 129 8.04 0.87 26.35
C VAL A 129 8.52 1.79 25.24
N TRP A 130 8.08 1.55 24.00
CA TRP A 130 8.42 2.40 22.86
C TRP A 130 7.16 3.06 22.29
N GLY A 131 7.15 4.39 22.33
CA GLY A 131 6.22 5.20 21.54
C GLY A 131 6.75 5.46 20.13
N TRP A 132 5.94 6.13 19.31
CA TRP A 132 6.26 6.42 17.91
C TRP A 132 7.63 7.08 17.69
N PRO A 133 8.06 8.09 18.47
CA PRO A 133 9.38 8.70 18.26
C PRO A 133 10.55 7.72 18.41
N THR A 134 10.49 6.84 19.42
CA THR A 134 11.50 5.79 19.64
C THR A 134 11.49 4.77 18.50
N ILE A 135 10.29 4.36 18.06
CA ILE A 135 10.12 3.45 16.92
C ILE A 135 10.70 4.08 15.64
N ALA A 136 10.38 5.35 15.35
CA ALA A 136 10.90 6.10 14.21
C ALA A 136 12.43 6.23 14.24
N ALA A 137 13.02 6.48 15.41
CA ALA A 137 14.47 6.51 15.58
C ALA A 137 15.11 5.15 15.25
N HIS A 138 14.54 4.05 15.73
CA HIS A 138 15.01 2.70 15.41
C HIS A 138 14.80 2.35 13.94
N ILE A 139 13.69 2.76 13.32
CA ILE A 139 13.51 2.63 11.86
C ILE A 139 14.65 3.33 11.13
N GLY A 140 15.02 4.56 11.55
CA GLY A 140 16.14 5.32 11.00
C GLY A 140 17.45 4.52 10.92
N GLN A 141 17.69 3.70 11.95
CA GLN A 141 18.89 2.86 12.11
C GLN A 141 18.83 1.52 11.39
N GLN A 142 17.67 1.14 10.84
CA GLN A 142 17.44 -0.17 10.24
C GLN A 142 17.17 -0.05 8.73
N PRO A 143 18.22 -0.08 7.88
CA PRO A 143 18.08 0.07 6.44
C PRO A 143 17.11 -0.93 5.81
N LYS A 144 17.09 -2.17 6.31
CA LYS A 144 16.18 -3.21 5.83
C LYS A 144 14.71 -2.87 6.12
N VAL A 145 14.41 -2.42 7.34
CA VAL A 145 13.05 -2.03 7.75
C VAL A 145 12.60 -0.80 6.98
N ARG A 146 13.48 0.19 6.83
CA ARG A 146 13.23 1.35 5.96
C ARG A 146 12.93 0.95 4.54
N GLY A 147 13.73 0.07 3.94
CA GLY A 147 13.51 -0.42 2.59
C GLY A 147 12.16 -1.12 2.43
N VAL A 148 11.72 -1.88 3.42
CA VAL A 148 10.45 -2.64 3.37
C VAL A 148 9.22 -1.75 3.60
N PHE A 149 9.26 -0.84 4.56
CA PHE A 149 8.09 -0.08 5.00
C PHE A 149 8.06 1.38 4.50
N TYR A 150 9.21 1.93 4.13
CA TYR A 150 9.40 3.34 3.77
C TYR A 150 10.20 3.51 2.46
N GLY A 151 10.49 2.41 1.76
CA GLY A 151 11.35 2.38 0.57
C GLY A 151 10.76 3.04 -0.67
N HIS A 152 9.53 3.56 -0.60
CA HIS A 152 8.91 4.33 -1.68
C HIS A 152 9.29 5.83 -1.64
N GLU A 153 9.92 6.32 -0.57
CA GLU A 153 10.34 7.73 -0.43
C GLU A 153 11.81 8.00 -0.82
N ALA A 154 12.60 6.96 -1.12
CA ALA A 154 13.97 7.14 -1.60
C ALA A 154 14.29 6.10 -2.68
N ARG A 155 14.04 6.49 -3.94
CA ARG A 155 14.38 5.77 -5.18
C ARG A 155 13.93 4.31 -5.22
N ALA A 156 12.89 4.13 -6.02
CA ALA A 156 12.44 2.86 -6.58
C ALA A 156 13.57 1.84 -6.83
N SER A 157 13.19 0.58 -6.65
CA SER A 157 13.94 -0.69 -6.84
C SER A 157 14.53 -1.26 -5.55
N GLY A 158 14.28 -2.52 -5.16
CA GLY A 158 13.48 -3.60 -5.75
C GLY A 158 13.66 -4.86 -4.88
N LYS A 159 12.75 -5.85 -5.05
CA LYS A 159 12.60 -7.17 -4.38
C LYS A 159 11.64 -7.15 -3.17
N PHE A 160 10.32 -7.02 -3.30
CA PHE A 160 9.40 -7.56 -4.33
C PHE A 160 9.46 -9.08 -4.56
N LYS A 161 9.78 -9.87 -3.52
CA LYS A 161 9.73 -11.36 -3.58
C LYS A 161 8.80 -12.05 -2.57
N LEU A 162 8.14 -11.34 -1.65
CA LEU A 162 7.45 -12.00 -0.53
C LEU A 162 5.92 -12.03 -0.61
N VAL A 163 5.28 -11.20 -1.43
CA VAL A 163 3.81 -11.23 -1.60
C VAL A 163 3.37 -12.38 -2.53
N LEU A 164 4.24 -12.76 -3.47
CA LEU A 164 4.16 -14.02 -4.21
C LEU A 164 4.08 -15.26 -3.29
N LEU A 165 4.76 -15.27 -2.15
CA LEU A 165 4.81 -16.47 -1.32
C LEU A 165 3.52 -16.71 -0.55
N ALA A 166 2.64 -15.72 -0.34
CA ALA A 166 1.37 -15.96 0.34
C ALA A 166 0.32 -16.58 -0.60
N ALA A 167 0.27 -16.16 -1.86
CA ALA A 167 -0.54 -16.81 -2.88
C ALA A 167 0.07 -18.16 -3.30
N ALA A 168 1.40 -18.27 -3.40
CA ALA A 168 2.06 -19.56 -3.65
C ALA A 168 2.02 -20.52 -2.47
N VAL A 169 1.93 -20.09 -1.20
CA VAL A 169 1.77 -21.04 -0.07
C VAL A 169 0.32 -21.52 0.05
N LEU A 170 -0.66 -20.74 -0.39
CA LEU A 170 -2.05 -21.23 -0.54
C LEU A 170 -2.26 -22.07 -1.81
N VAL A 171 -1.44 -21.90 -2.83
CA VAL A 171 -1.44 -22.70 -4.07
C VAL A 171 -0.54 -23.93 -3.99
N VAL A 172 0.56 -23.93 -3.23
CA VAL A 172 1.44 -25.10 -3.02
C VAL A 172 0.97 -25.96 -1.85
N ALA A 173 0.27 -25.42 -0.85
CA ALA A 173 -0.57 -26.24 0.04
C ALA A 173 -1.90 -26.64 -0.62
N GLY A 174 -2.22 -26.06 -1.78
CA GLY A 174 -3.31 -26.45 -2.68
C GLY A 174 -2.84 -27.25 -3.90
N GLY A 175 -1.56 -27.61 -3.99
CA GLY A 175 -0.99 -28.34 -5.11
C GLY A 175 -1.60 -29.73 -5.15
N ALA A 176 -2.46 -30.01 -6.13
CA ALA A 176 -3.21 -31.25 -6.25
C ALA A 176 -4.12 -31.62 -5.06
N GLY A 177 -4.39 -30.70 -4.13
CA GLY A 177 -4.95 -30.99 -2.80
C GLY A 177 -6.46 -30.89 -2.62
N SER A 178 -7.24 -30.54 -3.66
CA SER A 178 -8.71 -30.57 -3.60
C SER A 178 -9.35 -31.68 -4.44
N LEU A 179 -8.54 -32.61 -4.99
CA LEU A 179 -9.05 -33.90 -5.51
C LEU A 179 -9.43 -34.89 -4.40
N PHE A 180 -9.20 -34.56 -3.13
CA PHE A 180 -9.75 -35.27 -1.99
C PHE A 180 -10.24 -34.29 -0.93
N LEU A 181 -11.39 -33.65 -1.19
CA LEU A 181 -12.35 -33.44 -0.11
C LEU A 181 -12.65 -34.83 0.46
N GLY A 182 -11.95 -35.20 1.53
CA GLY A 182 -12.18 -36.44 2.24
C GLY A 182 -13.67 -36.57 2.58
N LYS A 183 -14.17 -37.81 2.54
CA LYS A 183 -15.54 -38.25 2.83
C LYS A 183 -16.28 -37.48 3.93
N ASN A 184 -15.57 -36.87 4.88
CA ASN A 184 -16.13 -36.12 6.01
C ASN A 184 -16.72 -34.73 5.64
N ALA A 185 -16.48 -34.19 4.43
CA ALA A 185 -17.15 -32.97 3.96
C ALA A 185 -18.55 -33.22 3.36
N ILE A 186 -18.88 -34.50 3.07
CA ILE A 186 -20.20 -34.91 2.59
C ILE A 186 -21.22 -34.99 3.75
N ASP A 187 -20.73 -35.16 4.99
CA ASP A 187 -21.60 -35.24 6.17
C ASP A 187 -21.91 -33.87 6.79
N ALA A 188 -21.19 -32.81 6.42
CA ALA A 188 -21.40 -31.45 6.93
C ALA A 188 -22.33 -30.57 6.06
N SER A 189 -22.85 -31.07 4.93
CA SER A 189 -23.58 -30.26 3.94
C SER A 189 -25.10 -30.50 3.88
N GLN A 190 -25.72 -31.10 4.90
CA GLN A 190 -27.15 -31.45 4.82
C GLN A 190 -28.12 -30.28 5.07
N ALA A 191 -27.65 -29.11 5.52
CA ALA A 191 -28.46 -27.91 5.61
C ALA A 191 -28.00 -26.87 4.58
N ARG A 192 -28.55 -26.95 3.37
CA ARG A 192 -28.37 -25.89 2.37
C ARG A 192 -29.12 -24.65 2.86
N PRO A 193 -28.46 -23.52 3.13
CA PRO A 193 -29.17 -22.35 3.64
C PRO A 193 -30.22 -21.89 2.62
N PRO A 194 -31.43 -21.50 3.07
CA PRO A 194 -32.43 -20.94 2.17
C PRO A 194 -31.83 -19.73 1.43
N ASN A 195 -32.07 -19.64 0.12
CA ASN A 195 -31.61 -18.55 -0.76
C ASN A 195 -30.11 -18.48 -1.11
N ALA A 196 -29.33 -19.56 -0.92
CA ALA A 196 -27.91 -19.59 -1.28
C ALA A 196 -27.63 -19.10 -2.73
N ALA A 197 -28.42 -19.54 -3.71
CA ALA A 197 -28.27 -19.12 -5.10
C ALA A 197 -28.53 -17.61 -5.31
N ALA A 198 -29.53 -17.05 -4.63
CA ALA A 198 -29.84 -15.62 -4.70
C ALA A 198 -28.76 -14.77 -4.01
N ASN A 199 -28.20 -15.24 -2.89
CA ASN A 199 -27.09 -14.57 -2.21
C ASN A 199 -25.83 -14.55 -3.09
N VAL A 200 -25.51 -15.66 -3.76
CA VAL A 200 -24.37 -15.69 -4.68
C VAL A 200 -24.62 -14.83 -5.92
N GLY A 201 -25.82 -14.84 -6.50
CA GLY A 201 -26.17 -13.96 -7.62
C GLY A 201 -26.01 -12.47 -7.26
N ASN A 202 -26.37 -12.10 -6.04
CA ASN A 202 -26.17 -10.76 -5.50
C ASN A 202 -24.70 -10.38 -5.32
N ILE A 203 -23.83 -11.32 -4.97
CA ILE A 203 -22.38 -11.10 -4.90
C ILE A 203 -21.79 -10.99 -6.31
N ALA A 204 -22.21 -11.85 -7.24
CA ALA A 204 -21.76 -11.82 -8.63
C ALA A 204 -22.07 -10.48 -9.30
N ALA A 205 -23.24 -9.87 -9.01
CA ALA A 205 -23.57 -8.54 -9.51
C ALA A 205 -22.60 -7.45 -8.99
N ASN A 206 -22.19 -7.50 -7.72
CA ASN A 206 -21.20 -6.56 -7.18
C ASN A 206 -19.79 -6.80 -7.78
N LEU A 207 -19.46 -8.05 -8.13
CA LEU A 207 -18.24 -8.33 -8.88
C LEU A 207 -18.31 -7.78 -10.31
N ASP A 208 -19.48 -7.81 -10.95
CA ASP A 208 -19.68 -7.22 -12.27
C ASP A 208 -19.50 -5.70 -12.21
N GLU A 209 -20.01 -5.02 -11.17
CA GLU A 209 -19.76 -3.59 -10.93
C GLU A 209 -18.26 -3.28 -10.75
N LEU A 210 -17.57 -4.04 -9.91
CA LEU A 210 -16.13 -3.86 -9.68
C LEU A 210 -15.30 -4.15 -10.95
N THR A 211 -15.71 -5.16 -11.73
CA THR A 211 -15.10 -5.47 -13.03
C THR A 211 -15.28 -4.31 -14.01
N ALA A 212 -16.47 -3.73 -14.08
CA ALA A 212 -16.75 -2.58 -14.93
C ALA A 212 -15.90 -1.36 -14.55
N THR A 213 -15.69 -1.12 -13.25
CA THR A 213 -14.77 -0.08 -12.78
C THR A 213 -13.33 -0.33 -13.21
N TYR A 214 -12.83 -1.57 -13.11
CA TYR A 214 -11.49 -1.89 -13.60
C TYR A 214 -11.37 -1.76 -15.13
N GLN A 215 -12.41 -2.09 -15.89
CA GLN A 215 -12.45 -1.89 -17.33
C GLN A 215 -12.43 -0.40 -17.71
N GLN A 216 -13.21 0.43 -17.02
CA GLN A 216 -13.19 1.89 -17.20
C GLN A 216 -11.80 2.47 -16.88
N CYS A 217 -11.17 2.01 -15.79
CA CYS A 217 -9.81 2.40 -15.46
C CYS A 217 -8.80 1.95 -16.53
N GLN A 218 -8.91 0.73 -17.04
CA GLN A 218 -8.08 0.23 -18.13
C GLN A 218 -8.26 1.06 -19.40
N GLU A 219 -9.49 1.46 -19.74
CA GLU A 219 -9.80 2.30 -20.90
C GLU A 219 -9.24 3.71 -20.76
N LEU A 220 -9.39 4.33 -19.57
CA LEU A 220 -8.79 5.63 -19.25
C LEU A 220 -7.28 5.58 -19.46
N LEU A 221 -6.60 4.59 -18.88
CA LEU A 221 -5.17 4.41 -19.06
C LEU A 221 -4.84 4.12 -20.52
N GLY A 222 -5.60 3.25 -21.18
CA GLY A 222 -5.45 2.84 -22.57
C GLY A 222 -5.46 4.01 -23.55
N SER A 223 -6.37 4.96 -23.33
CA SER A 223 -6.62 6.10 -24.20
C SER A 223 -5.63 7.25 -24.02
N ASN A 224 -4.92 7.28 -22.89
CA ASN A 224 -4.02 8.39 -22.55
C ASN A 224 -2.55 7.96 -22.56
N THR A 225 -1.67 8.85 -23.03
CA THR A 225 -0.22 8.65 -22.86
C THR A 225 0.19 8.87 -21.39
N PHE A 226 -0.50 9.77 -20.70
CA PHE A 226 -0.30 10.05 -19.28
C PHE A 226 -1.64 10.48 -18.66
N THR A 227 -1.94 9.95 -17.49
CA THR A 227 -3.17 10.26 -16.73
C THR A 227 -2.80 10.96 -15.43
N PHE A 228 -3.47 12.06 -15.10
CA PHE A 228 -3.17 12.84 -13.89
C PHE A 228 -3.90 12.28 -12.66
N THR A 229 -3.45 12.65 -11.46
CA THR A 229 -3.97 12.07 -10.21
C THR A 229 -5.48 12.22 -10.08
N GLY A 230 -6.05 13.37 -10.46
CA GLY A 230 -7.50 13.59 -10.38
C GLY A 230 -8.31 12.53 -11.14
N GLU A 231 -7.91 12.24 -12.38
CA GLU A 231 -8.59 11.24 -13.22
C GLU A 231 -8.40 9.82 -12.68
N LEU A 232 -7.20 9.49 -12.16
CA LEU A 232 -6.95 8.20 -11.51
C LEU A 232 -7.78 8.02 -10.24
N ILE A 233 -7.94 9.08 -9.45
CA ILE A 233 -8.79 9.06 -8.25
C ILE A 233 -10.25 8.81 -8.63
N GLU A 234 -10.77 9.63 -9.54
CA GLU A 234 -12.18 9.68 -9.91
C GLU A 234 -12.63 8.41 -10.64
N THR A 235 -11.78 7.83 -11.50
CA THR A 235 -12.16 6.69 -12.36
C THR A 235 -11.66 5.35 -11.85
N CYS A 236 -10.53 5.31 -11.12
CA CYS A 236 -9.91 4.06 -10.69
C CYS A 236 -10.01 3.83 -9.18
N ARG A 237 -9.36 4.68 -8.37
CA ARG A 237 -9.10 4.40 -6.95
C ARG A 237 -10.37 4.42 -6.11
N ASP A 238 -11.11 5.54 -6.14
CA ASP A 238 -12.22 5.74 -5.22
C ASP A 238 -13.41 4.84 -5.55
N PRO A 239 -13.81 4.67 -6.83
CA PRO A 239 -14.87 3.71 -7.17
C PRO A 239 -14.50 2.27 -6.77
N ALA A 240 -13.29 1.81 -7.06
CA ALA A 240 -12.87 0.44 -6.74
C ALA A 240 -12.81 0.21 -5.21
N ALA A 241 -12.26 1.17 -4.46
CA ALA A 241 -12.22 1.08 -3.00
C ALA A 241 -13.63 1.07 -2.38
N SER A 242 -14.52 1.95 -2.86
CA SER A 242 -15.90 2.04 -2.39
C SER A 242 -16.70 0.77 -2.68
N GLN A 243 -16.62 0.26 -3.91
CA GLN A 243 -17.30 -0.97 -4.32
C GLN A 243 -16.77 -2.19 -3.58
N LEU A 244 -15.45 -2.31 -3.38
CA LEU A 244 -14.88 -3.42 -2.60
C LEU A 244 -15.30 -3.36 -1.13
N ALA A 245 -15.37 -2.16 -0.53
CA ALA A 245 -15.87 -2.00 0.83
C ALA A 245 -17.35 -2.41 0.94
N ALA A 246 -18.18 -2.02 -0.04
CA ALA A 246 -19.57 -2.42 -0.13
C ALA A 246 -19.73 -3.94 -0.29
N LEU A 247 -18.93 -4.56 -1.17
CA LEU A 247 -18.89 -6.00 -1.40
C LEU A 247 -18.49 -6.74 -0.12
N SER A 248 -17.40 -6.34 0.54
CA SER A 248 -16.91 -6.96 1.77
C SER A 248 -17.98 -6.93 2.87
N LYS A 249 -18.62 -5.76 3.06
CA LYS A 249 -19.73 -5.60 4.00
C LYS A 249 -20.93 -6.48 3.68
N LYS A 250 -21.21 -6.70 2.38
CA LYS A 250 -22.30 -7.57 1.92
C LYS A 250 -21.99 -9.03 2.19
N VAL A 251 -20.77 -9.48 1.89
CA VAL A 251 -20.29 -10.84 2.21
C VAL A 251 -20.38 -11.11 3.71
N ASP A 252 -19.94 -10.17 4.56
CA ASP A 252 -20.00 -10.31 6.01
C ASP A 252 -21.44 -10.40 6.53
N ARG A 253 -22.34 -9.54 6.04
CA ARG A 253 -23.76 -9.55 6.42
C ARG A 253 -24.49 -10.83 6.01
N GLN A 254 -24.13 -11.37 4.84
CA GLN A 254 -24.76 -12.57 4.28
C GLN A 254 -24.04 -13.86 4.64
N ARG A 255 -23.03 -13.80 5.53
CA ARG A 255 -22.15 -14.92 5.86
C ARG A 255 -22.91 -16.19 6.26
N SER A 256 -23.95 -16.08 7.09
CA SER A 256 -24.78 -17.21 7.52
C SER A 256 -25.67 -17.81 6.40
N GLY A 257 -25.83 -17.09 5.28
CA GLY A 257 -26.58 -17.51 4.11
C GLY A 257 -25.74 -18.26 3.06
N PHE A 258 -24.48 -18.58 3.35
CA PHE A 258 -23.56 -19.34 2.49
C PHE A 258 -23.12 -20.64 3.17
N ASP A 259 -22.91 -21.69 2.40
CA ASP A 259 -22.24 -22.89 2.91
C ASP A 259 -20.75 -22.63 3.21
N ALA A 260 -20.12 -23.53 3.98
CA ALA A 260 -18.75 -23.36 4.44
C ALA A 260 -17.72 -23.25 3.29
N GLN A 261 -17.99 -23.90 2.14
CA GLN A 261 -17.10 -23.89 0.99
C GLN A 261 -17.16 -22.53 0.29
N VAL A 262 -18.36 -22.00 0.05
CA VAL A 262 -18.56 -20.65 -0.51
C VAL A 262 -17.99 -19.57 0.41
N GLN A 263 -18.14 -19.70 1.73
CA GLN A 263 -17.54 -18.75 2.68
C GLN A 263 -16.01 -18.73 2.59
N ALA A 264 -15.37 -19.91 2.51
CA ALA A 264 -13.92 -20.01 2.40
C ALA A 264 -13.42 -19.41 1.07
N GLU A 265 -14.14 -19.65 -0.03
CA GLU A 265 -13.78 -19.12 -1.34
C GLU A 265 -13.93 -17.60 -1.40
N LEU A 266 -15.05 -17.05 -0.90
CA LEU A 266 -15.26 -15.61 -0.81
C LEU A 266 -14.18 -14.91 0.04
N ALA A 267 -13.78 -15.52 1.16
CA ALA A 267 -12.71 -14.98 2.00
C ALA A 267 -11.36 -14.93 1.25
N ARG A 268 -11.04 -15.93 0.43
CA ARG A 268 -9.83 -15.93 -0.41
C ARG A 268 -9.88 -14.86 -1.49
N LEU A 269 -11.00 -14.75 -2.19
CA LEU A 269 -11.21 -13.77 -3.25
C LEU A 269 -11.12 -12.33 -2.73
N LEU A 270 -11.72 -12.04 -1.56
CA LEU A 270 -11.63 -10.72 -0.95
C LEU A 270 -10.19 -10.31 -0.64
N VAL A 271 -9.29 -11.24 -0.28
CA VAL A 271 -7.87 -10.92 -0.07
C VAL A 271 -7.22 -10.46 -1.39
N ILE A 272 -7.52 -11.12 -2.50
CA ILE A 272 -7.02 -10.76 -3.83
C ILE A 272 -7.53 -9.37 -4.21
N PHE A 273 -8.84 -9.11 -4.08
CA PHE A 273 -9.43 -7.83 -4.47
C PHE A 273 -8.92 -6.65 -3.64
N HIS A 274 -8.62 -6.85 -2.36
CA HIS A 274 -7.98 -5.81 -1.54
C HIS A 274 -6.58 -5.47 -2.05
N GLU A 275 -5.84 -6.44 -2.57
CA GLU A 275 -4.55 -6.17 -3.22
C GLU A 275 -4.72 -5.43 -4.55
N ASP A 276 -5.77 -5.72 -5.31
CA ASP A 276 -6.09 -4.99 -6.56
C ASP A 276 -6.37 -3.51 -6.30
N VAL A 277 -7.16 -3.20 -5.27
CA VAL A 277 -7.42 -1.83 -4.87
C VAL A 277 -6.13 -1.15 -4.39
N ARG A 278 -5.21 -1.87 -3.74
CA ARG A 278 -3.91 -1.31 -3.35
C ARG A 278 -3.05 -0.93 -4.56
N GLU A 279 -3.12 -1.69 -5.66
CA GLU A 279 -2.44 -1.32 -6.90
C GLU A 279 -3.00 -0.01 -7.48
N ALA A 280 -4.32 0.21 -7.39
CA ALA A 280 -4.94 1.49 -7.75
C ALA A 280 -4.45 2.67 -6.87
N VAL A 281 -4.29 2.43 -5.56
CA VAL A 281 -3.73 3.42 -4.63
C VAL A 281 -2.26 3.71 -4.97
N ALA A 282 -1.47 2.69 -5.28
CA ALA A 282 -0.05 2.83 -5.58
C ALA A 282 0.17 3.68 -6.84
N VAL A 283 -0.52 3.39 -7.95
CA VAL A 283 -0.40 4.20 -9.19
C VAL A 283 -0.83 5.65 -8.96
N THR A 284 -1.91 5.86 -8.19
CA THR A 284 -2.41 7.18 -7.84
C THR A 284 -1.42 7.96 -7.00
N SER A 285 -0.75 7.31 -6.05
CA SER A 285 0.27 7.94 -5.20
C SER A 285 1.48 8.41 -6.00
N VAL A 286 1.94 7.62 -6.97
CA VAL A 286 3.07 8.01 -7.82
C VAL A 286 2.69 9.17 -8.75
N ALA A 287 1.47 9.18 -9.30
CA ALA A 287 0.96 10.33 -10.06
C ALA A 287 0.84 11.57 -9.17
N HIS A 288 0.42 11.41 -7.92
CA HIS A 288 0.29 12.51 -6.97
C HIS A 288 1.64 13.14 -6.63
N ALA A 289 2.69 12.32 -6.49
CA ALA A 289 4.05 12.80 -6.30
C ALA A 289 4.50 13.67 -7.49
N PHE A 290 4.20 13.26 -8.72
CA PHE A 290 4.45 14.09 -9.89
C PHE A 290 3.68 15.42 -9.84
N ASP A 291 2.38 15.40 -9.53
CA ASP A 291 1.60 16.63 -9.39
C ASP A 291 2.16 17.57 -8.32
N ASN A 292 2.65 17.03 -7.20
CA ASN A 292 3.30 17.81 -6.16
C ASN A 292 4.59 18.47 -6.63
N GLU A 293 5.44 17.76 -7.38
CA GLU A 293 6.67 18.32 -7.95
C GLU A 293 6.36 19.44 -8.95
N VAL A 294 5.31 19.29 -9.78
CA VAL A 294 4.86 20.34 -10.70
C VAL A 294 4.42 21.58 -9.92
N VAL A 295 3.51 21.42 -8.96
CA VAL A 295 2.97 22.54 -8.17
C VAL A 295 4.07 23.20 -7.34
N GLN A 296 4.98 22.42 -6.77
CA GLN A 296 6.13 22.96 -6.04
C GLN A 296 7.06 23.76 -6.97
N SER A 297 7.30 23.26 -8.19
CA SER A 297 8.07 24.01 -9.20
C SER A 297 7.39 25.33 -9.58
N MET A 298 6.06 25.40 -9.62
CA MET A 298 5.32 26.65 -9.86
C MET A 298 5.47 27.62 -8.68
N LYS A 299 5.32 27.13 -7.44
CA LYS A 299 5.50 27.94 -6.22
C LYS A 299 6.92 28.46 -6.05
N ASP A 300 7.91 27.67 -6.46
CA ASP A 300 9.30 28.10 -6.45
C ASP A 300 9.54 29.25 -7.45
N GLY A 301 8.79 29.28 -8.55
CA GLY A 301 8.71 30.42 -9.46
C GLY A 301 8.25 31.70 -8.76
N CYS A 302 7.19 31.61 -7.93
CA CYS A 302 6.75 32.74 -7.10
C CYS A 302 7.87 33.29 -6.23
N ALA A 303 8.62 32.41 -5.55
CA ALA A 303 9.68 32.83 -4.64
C ALA A 303 10.83 33.52 -5.38
N ALA A 304 11.15 33.07 -6.59
CA ALA A 304 12.15 33.69 -7.45
C ALA A 304 11.68 35.06 -7.96
N GLU A 305 10.42 35.21 -8.36
CA GLU A 305 9.84 36.46 -8.87
C GLU A 305 9.72 37.52 -7.76
N GLN A 306 9.21 37.13 -6.58
CA GLN A 306 9.18 38.00 -5.39
C GLN A 306 10.58 38.37 -4.88
N ALA A 307 11.55 37.45 -4.99
CA ALA A 307 12.95 37.76 -4.69
C ALA A 307 13.54 38.69 -5.76
N ASN A 308 13.12 38.61 -7.02
CA ASN A 308 13.55 39.52 -8.07
C ASN A 308 12.93 40.90 -7.93
N ASP A 309 11.70 41.04 -7.44
CA ASP A 309 11.08 42.33 -7.13
C ASP A 309 11.74 43.01 -5.91
N ARG A 310 12.03 42.23 -4.85
CA ARG A 310 12.83 42.71 -3.71
C ARG A 310 14.29 42.99 -4.10
N ASN A 311 14.86 42.19 -5.01
CA ASN A 311 16.20 42.40 -5.53
C ASN A 311 16.24 43.47 -6.63
N ALA A 312 15.16 43.87 -7.29
CA ALA A 312 15.18 45.03 -8.18
C ALA A 312 15.43 46.32 -7.39
N GLN A 313 15.09 46.32 -6.09
CA GLN A 313 15.46 47.37 -5.13
C GLN A 313 16.89 47.17 -4.53
N ALA A 314 17.49 45.97 -4.58
CA ALA A 314 18.83 45.68 -4.07
C ALA A 314 19.93 45.48 -5.15
N MET A 315 19.58 45.26 -6.41
CA MET A 315 20.44 45.04 -7.59
C MET A 315 21.01 46.36 -8.12
N LYS A 316 21.34 47.27 -7.21
CA LYS A 316 22.44 48.19 -7.46
C LYS A 316 23.81 47.54 -7.17
N GLN A 317 23.87 46.34 -6.58
CA GLN A 317 25.12 45.63 -6.35
C GLN A 317 25.02 44.10 -6.44
N ALA A 318 25.92 43.53 -7.25
CA ALA A 318 26.47 42.18 -7.25
C ALA A 318 25.78 41.05 -8.06
N ALA A 319 26.64 40.35 -8.81
CA ALA A 319 26.35 39.33 -9.81
C ALA A 319 25.86 38.00 -9.22
N ILE A 320 24.66 37.56 -9.63
CA ILE A 320 24.15 36.20 -9.39
C ILE A 320 23.57 35.66 -10.70
N GLY A 321 24.43 35.14 -11.58
CA GLY A 321 24.02 34.55 -12.87
C GLY A 321 24.08 33.01 -12.92
N GLN A 322 24.92 32.36 -12.09
CA GLN A 322 25.23 30.94 -12.26
C GLN A 322 24.57 30.00 -11.22
N ALA A 323 24.25 30.47 -10.02
CA ALA A 323 23.58 29.67 -9.00
C ALA A 323 22.10 29.42 -9.32
N GLY A 324 21.39 30.45 -9.82
CA GLY A 324 19.98 30.34 -10.23
C GLY A 324 19.76 29.38 -11.39
N ALA A 325 20.65 29.40 -12.40
CA ALA A 325 20.57 28.51 -13.56
C ALA A 325 20.77 27.02 -13.19
N LYS A 326 21.70 26.71 -12.27
CA LYS A 326 21.90 25.34 -11.74
C LYS A 326 20.70 24.87 -10.91
N GLN A 327 20.09 25.75 -10.12
CA GLN A 327 18.95 25.39 -9.29
C GLN A 327 17.67 25.17 -10.12
N ALA A 328 17.47 25.93 -11.19
CA ALA A 328 16.37 25.73 -12.14
C ALA A 328 16.50 24.40 -12.90
N THR A 329 17.71 24.01 -13.32
CA THR A 329 17.96 22.72 -14.00
C THR A 329 17.78 21.51 -13.10
N VAL A 330 18.16 21.59 -11.81
CA VAL A 330 17.93 20.51 -10.84
C VAL A 330 16.44 20.29 -10.58
N LYS A 331 15.63 21.35 -10.53
CA LYS A 331 14.18 21.26 -10.31
C LYS A 331 13.44 20.67 -11.50
N GLN A 332 13.79 21.08 -12.72
CA GLN A 332 13.25 20.46 -13.94
C GLN A 332 13.59 18.98 -14.04
N ALA A 333 14.75 18.56 -13.53
CA ALA A 333 15.12 17.14 -13.45
C ALA A 333 14.24 16.35 -12.46
N ALA A 334 13.86 16.95 -11.32
CA ALA A 334 12.97 16.31 -10.34
C ALA A 334 11.56 16.07 -10.89
N VAL A 335 10.97 17.10 -11.52
CA VAL A 335 9.66 16.99 -12.21
C VAL A 335 9.69 15.91 -13.27
N LYS A 336 10.75 15.88 -14.09
CA LYS A 336 10.93 14.85 -15.12
C LYS A 336 11.09 13.45 -14.54
N GLN A 337 11.88 13.30 -13.48
CA GLN A 337 12.05 12.00 -12.82
C GLN A 337 10.73 11.49 -12.25
N ALA A 338 9.95 12.35 -11.58
CA ALA A 338 8.65 12.00 -11.02
C ALA A 338 7.63 11.65 -12.13
N GLY A 339 7.60 12.42 -13.21
CA GLY A 339 6.73 12.16 -14.36
C GLY A 339 7.04 10.84 -15.07
N MET A 340 8.32 10.52 -15.28
CA MET A 340 8.73 9.24 -15.87
C MET A 340 8.38 8.05 -14.97
N ALA A 341 8.52 8.20 -13.64
CA ALA A 341 8.10 7.20 -12.68
C ALA A 341 6.57 6.98 -12.68
N ALA A 342 5.78 8.07 -12.74
CA ALA A 342 4.33 8.00 -12.86
C ALA A 342 3.89 7.32 -14.16
N ALA A 343 4.50 7.66 -15.29
CA ALA A 343 4.23 7.01 -16.58
C ALA A 343 4.52 5.49 -16.52
N ALA A 344 5.66 5.10 -15.94
CA ALA A 344 6.00 3.69 -15.77
C ALA A 344 5.00 2.95 -14.87
N ALA A 345 4.56 3.56 -13.77
CA ALA A 345 3.56 3.00 -12.87
C ALA A 345 2.19 2.83 -13.55
N GLN A 346 1.77 3.80 -14.38
CA GLN A 346 0.54 3.73 -15.15
C GLN A 346 0.56 2.61 -16.19
N VAL A 347 1.67 2.45 -16.91
CA VAL A 347 1.85 1.33 -17.85
C VAL A 347 1.81 -0.01 -17.13
N ARG A 348 2.52 -0.13 -15.99
CA ARG A 348 2.47 -1.34 -15.16
C ARG A 348 1.04 -1.68 -14.77
N TYR A 349 0.30 -0.69 -14.27
CA TYR A 349 -1.06 -0.89 -13.80
C TYR A 349 -2.03 -1.23 -14.93
N TYR A 350 -1.88 -0.61 -16.11
CA TYR A 350 -2.65 -0.98 -17.30
C TYR A 350 -2.49 -2.48 -17.63
N TYR A 351 -1.25 -2.99 -17.63
CA TYR A 351 -1.03 -4.41 -17.88
C TYR A 351 -1.51 -5.30 -16.73
N LEU A 352 -1.42 -4.85 -15.48
CA LEU A 352 -2.04 -5.55 -14.35
C LEU A 352 -3.55 -5.72 -14.55
N LEU A 353 -4.24 -4.66 -14.96
CA LEU A 353 -5.67 -4.68 -15.25
C LEU A 353 -5.99 -5.62 -16.41
N LYS A 354 -5.34 -5.41 -17.56
CA LYS A 354 -5.62 -6.11 -18.82
C LYS A 354 -5.34 -7.62 -18.73
N ASP A 355 -4.21 -7.99 -18.14
CA ASP A 355 -3.69 -9.36 -18.25
C ASP A 355 -3.99 -10.22 -17.02
N PHE A 356 -4.34 -9.61 -15.87
CA PHE A 356 -4.52 -10.32 -14.61
C PHE A 356 -5.82 -9.97 -13.89
N ILE A 357 -5.99 -8.72 -13.42
CA ILE A 357 -7.11 -8.36 -12.52
C ILE A 357 -8.47 -8.61 -13.17
N ILE A 358 -8.69 -8.14 -14.40
CA ILE A 358 -9.98 -8.33 -15.09
C ILE A 358 -10.24 -9.82 -15.41
N PRO A 359 -9.27 -10.58 -15.96
CA PRO A 359 -9.40 -12.03 -16.09
C PRO A 359 -9.64 -12.79 -14.76
N GLU A 360 -8.99 -12.38 -13.67
CA GLU A 360 -9.14 -12.96 -12.33
C GLU A 360 -10.57 -12.72 -11.80
N MET A 361 -11.11 -11.51 -11.98
CA MET A 361 -12.51 -11.19 -11.63
C MET A 361 -13.50 -12.07 -12.40
N ALA A 362 -13.26 -12.30 -13.70
CA ALA A 362 -14.11 -13.18 -14.51
C ALA A 362 -14.06 -14.64 -14.02
N ALA A 363 -12.87 -15.16 -13.69
CA ALA A 363 -12.71 -16.49 -13.13
C ALA A 363 -13.37 -16.62 -11.74
N ALA A 364 -13.23 -15.62 -10.88
CA ALA A 364 -13.87 -15.57 -9.57
C ALA A 364 -15.39 -15.64 -9.66
N ARG A 365 -15.97 -14.85 -10.57
CA ARG A 365 -17.41 -14.83 -10.84
C ARG A 365 -17.92 -16.21 -11.29
N GLU A 366 -17.20 -16.86 -12.21
CA GLU A 366 -17.55 -18.19 -12.70
C GLU A 366 -17.51 -19.25 -11.58
N ILE A 367 -16.46 -19.24 -10.76
CA ILE A 367 -16.32 -20.14 -9.60
C ILE A 367 -17.51 -19.97 -8.64
N LEU A 368 -17.90 -18.73 -8.35
CA LEU A 368 -19.04 -18.46 -7.46
C LEU A 368 -20.36 -18.94 -8.06
N GLN A 369 -20.62 -18.67 -9.34
CA GLN A 369 -21.83 -19.13 -10.02
C GLN A 369 -21.94 -20.66 -10.04
N LEU A 370 -20.82 -21.36 -10.26
CA LEU A 370 -20.78 -22.82 -10.22
C LEU A 370 -21.12 -23.37 -8.84
N HIS A 371 -20.60 -22.76 -7.75
CA HIS A 371 -20.99 -23.12 -6.39
C HIS A 371 -22.50 -22.90 -6.15
N ALA A 372 -23.05 -21.78 -6.62
CA ALA A 372 -24.46 -21.44 -6.46
C ALA A 372 -25.40 -22.46 -7.12
N SER A 373 -25.02 -22.96 -8.29
CA SER A 373 -25.83 -23.88 -9.10
C SER A 373 -26.09 -25.22 -8.40
N GLY A 374 -25.23 -25.64 -7.47
CA GLY A 374 -25.31 -26.97 -6.84
C GLY A 374 -25.17 -28.14 -7.80
N ALA A 375 -24.77 -27.89 -9.05
CA ALA A 375 -24.52 -28.95 -10.00
C ALA A 375 -23.26 -29.72 -9.55
N PRO A 376 -23.27 -31.07 -9.61
CA PRO A 376 -22.05 -31.85 -9.59
C PRO A 376 -21.33 -31.62 -10.93
N ALA A 377 -20.75 -30.43 -11.09
CA ALA A 377 -19.98 -30.04 -12.27
C ALA A 377 -18.50 -29.92 -11.89
N PRO A 378 -17.84 -31.02 -11.47
CA PRO A 378 -16.46 -30.98 -11.02
C PRO A 378 -15.52 -30.53 -12.14
N GLU A 379 -15.82 -30.82 -13.41
CA GLU A 379 -14.95 -30.43 -14.53
C GLU A 379 -14.98 -28.91 -14.82
N PRO A 380 -16.14 -28.25 -15.00
CA PRO A 380 -16.19 -26.78 -15.10
C PRO A 380 -15.57 -26.08 -13.89
N MET A 381 -15.80 -26.59 -12.67
CA MET A 381 -15.20 -26.03 -11.45
C MET A 381 -13.67 -26.15 -11.46
N LYS A 382 -13.14 -27.33 -11.79
CA LYS A 382 -11.69 -27.55 -11.93
C LYS A 382 -11.09 -26.65 -13.01
N ALA A 383 -11.77 -26.49 -14.14
CA ALA A 383 -11.30 -25.65 -15.22
C ALA A 383 -11.22 -24.17 -14.81
N ALA A 384 -12.27 -23.64 -14.14
CA ALA A 384 -12.29 -22.27 -13.64
C ALA A 384 -11.22 -22.03 -12.55
N ALA A 385 -11.10 -22.95 -11.59
CA ALA A 385 -10.07 -22.90 -10.56
C ALA A 385 -8.65 -22.98 -11.14
N GLY A 386 -8.43 -23.86 -12.13
CA GLY A 386 -7.14 -23.97 -12.82
C GLY A 386 -6.76 -22.70 -13.58
N ARG A 387 -7.73 -22.01 -14.21
CA ARG A 387 -7.49 -20.70 -14.83
C ARG A 387 -7.12 -19.64 -13.79
N MET A 388 -7.84 -19.59 -12.66
CA MET A 388 -7.52 -18.67 -11.56
C MET A 388 -6.10 -18.90 -11.04
N GLU A 389 -5.71 -20.16 -10.81
CA GLU A 389 -4.36 -20.52 -10.34
C GLU A 389 -3.27 -20.10 -11.34
N GLN A 390 -3.51 -20.32 -12.64
CA GLN A 390 -2.59 -19.89 -13.70
C GLN A 390 -2.42 -18.38 -13.73
N LEU A 391 -3.52 -17.63 -13.64
CA LEU A 391 -3.51 -16.16 -13.61
C LEU A 391 -2.72 -15.65 -12.40
N LEU A 392 -3.05 -16.14 -11.20
CA LEU A 392 -2.36 -15.75 -9.98
C LEU A 392 -0.87 -16.10 -10.05
N THR A 393 -0.50 -17.27 -10.56
CA THR A 393 0.91 -17.67 -10.73
C THR A 393 1.64 -16.77 -11.71
N ALA A 394 1.01 -16.43 -12.84
CA ALA A 394 1.59 -15.53 -13.83
C ALA A 394 1.69 -14.09 -13.32
N ARG A 395 0.68 -13.60 -12.59
CA ARG A 395 0.66 -12.28 -11.95
C ARG A 395 1.75 -12.17 -10.90
N MET A 396 1.89 -13.21 -10.11
CA MET A 396 2.95 -13.36 -9.14
C MET A 396 4.31 -13.26 -9.84
N ALA A 397 4.55 -14.00 -10.92
CA ALA A 397 5.81 -13.95 -11.66
C ALA A 397 6.04 -12.63 -12.41
N TYR A 398 5.03 -11.77 -12.53
CA TYR A 398 5.11 -10.53 -13.29
C TYR A 398 6.02 -9.50 -12.61
N ALA A 399 7.17 -9.27 -13.23
CA ALA A 399 8.12 -8.23 -12.88
C ALA A 399 8.27 -7.27 -14.08
N PRO A 400 7.62 -6.10 -14.07
CA PRO A 400 7.74 -5.14 -15.18
C PRO A 400 9.21 -4.73 -15.36
N LYS A 401 9.68 -4.76 -16.61
CA LYS A 401 11.03 -4.32 -16.94
C LYS A 401 11.11 -2.80 -16.83
N GLU A 402 12.15 -2.32 -16.16
CA GLU A 402 12.47 -0.89 -16.22
C GLU A 402 12.76 -0.50 -17.67
N THR A 403 12.17 0.63 -18.09
CA THR A 403 12.35 1.17 -19.44
C THR A 403 12.81 2.61 -19.34
N ARG A 404 13.69 2.99 -20.26
CA ARG A 404 14.12 4.38 -20.44
C ARG A 404 13.06 5.24 -21.13
N TRP A 405 12.09 4.61 -21.81
CA TRP A 405 11.07 5.29 -22.61
C TRP A 405 9.64 4.91 -22.19
N PRO A 406 9.24 5.21 -20.92
CA PRO A 406 7.93 4.86 -20.40
C PRO A 406 6.77 5.54 -21.13
N LEU A 407 6.92 6.77 -21.63
CA LEU A 407 5.84 7.47 -22.35
C LEU A 407 5.65 6.89 -23.75
N THR A 408 6.73 6.51 -24.43
CA THR A 408 6.66 5.78 -25.68
C THR A 408 5.96 4.44 -25.50
N LEU A 409 6.33 3.67 -24.47
CA LEU A 409 5.64 2.43 -24.15
C LEU A 409 4.16 2.69 -23.82
N SER A 410 3.85 3.75 -23.08
CA SER A 410 2.47 4.15 -22.79
C SER A 410 1.66 4.41 -24.04
N SER A 411 2.24 5.00 -25.08
CA SER A 411 1.54 5.24 -26.35
C SER A 411 1.30 3.98 -27.18
N LEU A 412 2.09 2.93 -26.97
CA LEU A 412 2.04 1.68 -27.73
C LEU A 412 1.40 0.51 -26.93
N LYS A 413 1.02 0.73 -25.67
CA LYS A 413 0.64 -0.34 -24.73
C LYS A 413 -0.54 -1.20 -25.16
N HIS A 414 -1.40 -0.69 -26.04
CA HIS A 414 -2.55 -1.41 -26.60
C HIS A 414 -2.12 -2.49 -27.62
N THR A 415 -0.99 -2.31 -28.31
CA THR A 415 -0.45 -3.25 -29.31
C THR A 415 0.79 -4.00 -28.82
N ALA A 416 1.45 -3.50 -27.77
CA ALA A 416 2.61 -4.15 -27.16
C ALA A 416 2.20 -5.15 -26.07
N ALA A 417 2.93 -6.27 -25.98
CA ALA A 417 2.83 -7.18 -24.84
C ALA A 417 3.47 -6.56 -23.59
N ARG A 418 3.00 -6.94 -22.39
CA ARG A 418 3.50 -6.43 -21.10
C ARG A 418 5.02 -6.56 -20.89
N ASP A 419 5.65 -7.54 -21.53
CA ASP A 419 7.09 -7.81 -21.42
C ASP A 419 7.94 -7.18 -22.54
N SER A 420 7.27 -6.42 -23.42
CA SER A 420 7.90 -5.76 -24.56
C SER A 420 8.79 -4.62 -24.10
N VAL A 421 9.96 -4.55 -24.74
CA VAL A 421 10.78 -3.33 -24.73
C VAL A 421 10.57 -2.68 -26.09
N PRO A 422 10.25 -1.37 -26.17
CA PRO A 422 10.13 -0.70 -27.46
C PRO A 422 11.37 -0.94 -28.33
N GLY A 423 11.18 -1.39 -29.57
CA GLY A 423 12.28 -1.59 -30.51
C GLY A 423 12.92 -0.26 -30.95
N ALA A 424 14.14 -0.31 -31.50
CA ALA A 424 14.89 0.88 -31.92
C ALA A 424 14.14 1.79 -32.92
N GLY A 425 13.21 1.26 -33.72
CA GLY A 425 12.36 2.04 -34.63
C GLY A 425 11.09 2.63 -33.98
N GLN A 426 10.70 2.14 -32.80
CA GLN A 426 9.51 2.58 -32.06
C GLN A 426 9.84 3.55 -30.93
N ALA A 427 11.06 3.49 -30.39
CA ALA A 427 11.54 4.39 -29.33
C ALA A 427 12.80 5.16 -29.74
N SER A 428 12.72 6.48 -29.60
CA SER A 428 13.87 7.38 -29.67
C SER A 428 13.78 8.40 -28.53
N ASP A 429 14.93 8.91 -28.08
CA ASP A 429 14.97 9.98 -27.08
C ASP A 429 14.20 11.23 -27.55
N ALA A 430 14.20 11.52 -28.85
CA ALA A 430 13.46 12.64 -29.41
C ALA A 430 11.93 12.45 -29.31
N ALA A 431 11.44 11.23 -29.58
CA ALA A 431 10.02 10.90 -29.44
C ALA A 431 9.58 10.92 -27.97
N GLU A 432 10.41 10.40 -27.06
CA GLU A 432 10.16 10.45 -25.63
C GLU A 432 10.13 11.90 -25.12
N GLU A 433 11.07 12.74 -25.54
CA GLU A 433 11.10 14.15 -25.16
C GLU A 433 9.89 14.92 -25.69
N ALA A 434 9.45 14.60 -26.92
CA ALA A 434 8.25 15.21 -27.48
C ALA A 434 7.00 14.88 -26.66
N ARG A 435 6.84 13.62 -26.24
CA ARG A 435 5.75 13.19 -25.35
C ARG A 435 5.86 13.84 -23.97
N TRP A 436 7.08 13.93 -23.43
CA TRP A 436 7.31 14.59 -22.15
C TRP A 436 6.90 16.07 -22.17
N ARG A 437 7.20 16.79 -23.26
CA ARG A 437 6.75 18.18 -23.43
C ARG A 437 5.22 18.32 -23.43
N ASP A 438 4.51 17.37 -24.04
CA ASP A 438 3.05 17.34 -24.03
C ASP A 438 2.50 17.12 -22.60
N VAL A 439 3.07 16.18 -21.85
CA VAL A 439 2.73 15.96 -20.42
C VAL A 439 2.97 17.23 -19.60
N LEU A 440 4.12 17.89 -19.78
CA LEU A 440 4.43 19.13 -19.07
C LEU A 440 3.45 20.26 -19.42
N ALA A 441 3.10 20.43 -20.69
CA ALA A 441 2.15 21.46 -21.13
C ALA A 441 0.78 21.29 -20.46
N GLN A 442 0.33 20.05 -20.28
CA GLN A 442 -0.95 19.76 -19.61
C GLN A 442 -0.86 19.85 -18.08
N SER A 443 0.31 19.58 -17.49
CA SER A 443 0.50 19.54 -16.04
C SER A 443 0.18 20.85 -15.32
N ALA A 444 0.43 21.99 -15.97
CA ALA A 444 0.19 23.32 -15.39
C ALA A 444 -1.26 23.55 -14.96
N THR A 445 -2.22 22.85 -15.56
CA THR A 445 -3.64 22.93 -15.17
C THR A 445 -4.13 21.65 -14.50
N ARG A 446 -3.75 20.48 -15.03
CA ARG A 446 -4.23 19.19 -14.55
C ARG A 446 -3.74 18.86 -13.13
N SER A 447 -2.50 19.21 -12.78
CA SER A 447 -1.93 18.96 -11.46
C SER A 447 -2.52 19.86 -10.37
N LEU A 448 -3.19 20.96 -10.73
CA LEU A 448 -3.84 21.90 -9.82
C LEU A 448 -5.29 21.54 -9.46
N ARG A 449 -5.89 20.55 -10.13
CA ARG A 449 -7.29 20.17 -9.89
C ARG A 449 -7.50 19.80 -8.42
N GLY A 450 -8.48 20.44 -7.78
CA GLY A 450 -8.82 20.20 -6.37
C GLY A 450 -7.85 20.82 -5.34
N ARG A 451 -6.88 21.65 -5.78
CA ARG A 451 -5.87 22.28 -4.93
C ARG A 451 -6.14 23.77 -4.70
N ALA A 452 -7.32 24.11 -4.19
CA ALA A 452 -7.75 25.51 -3.99
C ALA A 452 -6.71 26.38 -3.28
N LYS A 453 -6.11 25.88 -2.18
CA LYS A 453 -5.07 26.59 -1.43
C LYS A 453 -3.81 26.87 -2.26
N ASP A 454 -3.41 25.93 -3.10
CA ASP A 454 -2.23 26.09 -3.95
C ASP A 454 -2.53 27.07 -5.09
N ILE A 455 -3.72 27.00 -5.68
CA ILE A 455 -4.20 27.94 -6.70
C ILE A 455 -4.21 29.37 -6.14
N ASP A 456 -4.80 29.59 -4.97
CA ASP A 456 -4.85 30.92 -4.35
C ASP A 456 -3.45 31.47 -4.04
N ALA A 457 -2.53 30.61 -3.59
CA ALA A 457 -1.14 31.00 -3.35
C ALA A 457 -0.41 31.40 -4.64
N LEU A 458 -0.65 30.67 -5.74
CA LEU A 458 -0.07 30.95 -7.05
C LEU A 458 -0.69 32.18 -7.72
N ILE A 459 -1.96 32.47 -7.47
CA ILE A 459 -2.61 33.72 -7.89
C ILE A 459 -2.02 34.89 -7.11
N ALA A 460 -1.91 34.77 -5.77
CA ALA A 460 -1.38 35.82 -4.91
C ALA A 460 0.06 36.23 -5.26
N CYS A 461 0.83 35.33 -5.89
CA CYS A 461 2.20 35.62 -6.32
C CYS A 461 2.33 36.04 -7.79
N GLY A 462 1.25 36.07 -8.56
CA GLY A 462 1.24 36.47 -9.97
C GLY A 462 1.54 35.37 -11.00
N VAL A 463 1.85 34.15 -10.57
CA VAL A 463 2.11 33.00 -11.46
C VAL A 463 0.84 32.54 -12.18
N LEU A 464 -0.32 32.66 -11.52
CA LEU A 464 -1.63 32.38 -12.11
C LEU A 464 -2.52 33.62 -12.11
N LYS A 465 -3.47 33.63 -13.03
CA LYS A 465 -4.56 34.62 -13.09
C LYS A 465 -5.76 34.14 -12.27
N GLU A 466 -6.63 35.07 -11.88
CA GLU A 466 -7.82 34.82 -11.05
C GLU A 466 -8.78 33.77 -11.64
N ASP A 467 -8.83 33.64 -12.97
CA ASP A 467 -9.62 32.63 -13.68
C ASP A 467 -9.17 31.19 -13.38
N ALA A 468 -7.94 30.98 -12.90
CA ALA A 468 -7.44 29.68 -12.47
C ALA A 468 -8.22 29.10 -11.27
N ARG A 469 -8.97 29.91 -10.50
CA ARG A 469 -9.85 29.40 -9.43
C ARG A 469 -10.91 28.43 -9.97
N ALA A 470 -11.28 28.51 -11.25
CA ALA A 470 -12.18 27.55 -11.88
C ALA A 470 -11.63 26.11 -11.94
N LEU A 471 -10.31 25.92 -11.73
CA LEU A 471 -9.68 24.59 -11.69
C LEU A 471 -9.85 23.88 -10.35
N ALA A 472 -10.19 24.62 -9.28
CA ALA A 472 -10.69 24.03 -8.05
C ALA A 472 -12.22 23.92 -8.18
N PRO A 473 -12.78 22.73 -8.45
CA PRO A 473 -14.23 22.59 -8.39
C PRO A 473 -14.70 23.06 -7.00
N ALA A 474 -15.74 23.89 -6.98
CA ALA A 474 -16.43 24.23 -5.76
C ALA A 474 -17.03 22.92 -5.21
N ASN A 475 -16.44 22.40 -4.14
CA ASN A 475 -17.05 21.33 -3.36
C ASN A 475 -18.28 21.87 -2.64
#